data_AF-A0A1J3H9K3-F1
#
_entry.id   AF-A0A1J3H9K3-F1
#
_cell.length_a   1.000
_cell.length_b   1.000
_cell.length_c   1.000
_cell.angle_alpha   90.00
_cell.angle_beta   90.00
_cell.angle_gamma   90.00
#
_symmetry.space_group_name_H-M   'P 1'
#
loop_
_entity.id
_entity.type
_entity.pdbx_description
1 polymer ?
#
loop_
_entity_poly.entity_id
_entity_poly.type
_entity_poly.pdbx_seq_one_letter_code
_entity_poly.pdbx_strand_id
1 'polypeptide(L)'
;LRTLLLLDRTIYPEIRMMIHKLPKDLSSFYIQLYQIVDDSSSDPIISWSKSSNDNSFVVWDLKKLQRDILPKSSGLGRSLKEFLAELRNHGFKTVVKGPGELEFVHEDFARGLLTKKMMAKALSERIER
;
A
#
# COMPACT_ATOMS: atom_id res chain seq x y z
N LEU A 1 4.90 22.53 4.83
CA LEU A 1 3.97 22.52 5.99
C LEU A 1 2.55 22.00 5.64
N ARG A 2 2.33 21.26 4.54
CA ARG A 2 1.00 20.79 4.10
C ARG A 2 0.77 19.28 4.20
N THR A 3 1.70 18.53 4.78
CA THR A 3 1.64 17.05 4.81
C THR A 3 1.09 16.48 6.12
N LEU A 4 1.00 17.29 7.19
CA LEU A 4 0.58 16.83 8.52
C LEU A 4 -0.94 16.90 8.79
N LEU A 5 -1.75 17.46 7.86
CA LEU A 5 -3.21 17.57 8.02
C LEU A 5 -3.99 16.33 7.54
N LEU A 6 -3.33 15.34 6.96
CA LEU A 6 -3.99 14.12 6.45
C LEU A 6 -4.08 12.99 7.50
N LEU A 7 -3.42 13.14 8.65
CA LEU A 7 -3.45 12.18 9.76
C LEU A 7 -4.17 12.71 11.00
N ASP A 8 -4.69 13.94 10.95
CA ASP A 8 -5.54 14.45 12.02
C ASP A 8 -6.88 13.70 11.98
N ARG A 9 -7.06 12.83 12.97
CA ARG A 9 -8.23 11.95 13.14
C ARG A 9 -9.53 12.72 13.40
N THR A 10 -9.48 14.05 13.53
CA THR A 10 -10.65 14.91 13.71
C THR A 10 -11.18 15.54 12.43
N ILE A 11 -10.40 15.56 11.33
CA ILE A 11 -10.74 16.40 10.15
C ILE A 11 -11.59 15.68 9.09
N TYR A 12 -11.62 14.34 9.04
CA TYR A 12 -12.42 13.61 8.04
C TYR A 12 -13.17 12.40 8.65
N PRO A 13 -14.28 12.63 9.37
CA PRO A 13 -15.06 11.55 9.98
C PRO A 13 -15.67 10.59 8.93
N GLU A 14 -15.90 11.05 7.70
CA GLU A 14 -16.36 10.21 6.58
C GLU A 14 -15.37 9.09 6.23
N ILE A 15 -14.06 9.39 6.21
CA ILE A 15 -13.02 8.40 5.87
C ILE A 15 -12.99 7.28 6.92
N ARG A 16 -13.16 7.64 8.20
CA ARG A 16 -13.28 6.67 9.30
C ARG A 16 -14.47 5.73 9.09
N MET A 17 -15.63 6.26 8.68
CA MET A 17 -16.82 5.45 8.43
C MET A 17 -16.68 4.54 7.18
N MET A 18 -15.92 4.96 6.17
CA MET A 18 -15.67 4.17 4.96
C MET A 18 -14.75 2.98 5.22
N ILE A 19 -13.71 3.14 6.06
CA ILE A 19 -12.79 2.05 6.45
C ILE A 19 -13.53 0.90 7.16
N HIS A 20 -14.54 1.21 7.98
CA HIS A 20 -15.33 0.20 8.69
C HIS A 20 -16.38 -0.50 7.81
N LYS A 21 -16.68 0.00 6.60
CA LYS A 21 -17.67 -0.56 5.66
C LYS A 21 -17.04 -1.26 4.44
N LEU A 22 -15.75 -1.06 4.19
CA LEU A 22 -15.03 -1.73 3.11
C LEU A 22 -14.76 -3.20 3.51
N PRO A 23 -14.81 -4.18 2.58
CA PRO A 23 -14.47 -5.55 2.89
C PRO A 23 -13.10 -5.58 3.57
N LYS A 24 -13.03 -6.24 4.72
CA LYS A 24 -11.86 -6.22 5.61
C LYS A 24 -10.56 -6.53 4.85
N ASP A 25 -10.65 -7.34 3.81
CA ASP A 25 -9.51 -7.81 3.02
C ASP A 25 -9.03 -6.78 1.97
N LEU A 26 -9.95 -6.20 1.19
CA LEU A 26 -9.59 -5.19 0.17
C LEU A 26 -9.16 -3.85 0.81
N SER A 27 -9.80 -3.48 1.92
CA SER A 27 -9.45 -2.26 2.66
C SER A 27 -8.10 -2.37 3.34
N SER A 28 -7.80 -3.53 3.93
CA SER A 28 -6.65 -3.65 4.82
C SER A 28 -5.34 -3.75 4.06
N PHE A 29 -5.33 -4.43 2.91
CA PHE A 29 -4.11 -4.59 2.11
C PHE A 29 -3.59 -3.24 1.59
N TYR A 30 -4.39 -2.51 0.78
CA TYR A 30 -3.93 -1.26 0.17
C TYR A 30 -3.61 -0.17 1.19
N ILE A 31 -4.39 -0.07 2.27
CA ILE A 31 -4.15 0.92 3.34
C ILE A 31 -2.82 0.62 4.05
N GLN A 32 -2.60 -0.62 4.49
CA GLN A 32 -1.37 -0.97 5.20
C GLN A 32 -0.15 -0.89 4.28
N LEU A 33 -0.28 -1.33 3.02
CA LEU A 33 0.80 -1.23 2.05
C LEU A 33 1.19 0.23 1.83
N TYR A 34 0.22 1.11 1.59
CA TYR A 34 0.48 2.54 1.42
C TYR A 34 1.14 3.14 2.67
N GLN A 35 0.62 2.85 3.86
CA GLN A 35 1.18 3.37 5.12
C GLN A 35 2.64 2.96 5.32
N ILE A 36 2.98 1.72 4.98
CA ILE A 36 4.35 1.23 5.06
C ILE A 36 5.22 1.92 4.01
N VAL A 37 4.82 1.92 2.74
CA VAL A 37 5.61 2.49 1.64
C VAL A 37 5.81 4.01 1.77
N ASP A 38 4.85 4.73 2.36
CA ASP A 38 4.91 6.19 2.56
C ASP A 38 5.64 6.59 3.86
N ASP A 39 5.94 5.64 4.75
CA ASP A 39 6.74 5.89 5.94
C ASP A 39 8.24 5.91 5.59
N SER A 40 8.82 7.12 5.65
CA SER A 40 10.25 7.35 5.44
C SER A 40 11.17 6.53 6.34
N SER A 41 10.71 6.06 7.50
CA SER A 41 11.51 5.20 8.38
C SER A 41 11.74 3.81 7.78
N SER A 42 10.87 3.38 6.86
CA SER A 42 10.93 2.11 6.16
C SER A 42 11.73 2.17 4.86
N ASP A 43 12.13 3.37 4.41
CA ASP A 43 12.79 3.60 3.12
C ASP A 43 14.00 2.68 2.84
N PRO A 44 14.84 2.31 3.83
CA PRO A 44 15.93 1.36 3.59
C PRO A 44 15.49 -0.07 3.25
N ILE A 45 14.21 -0.40 3.40
CA ILE A 45 13.62 -1.73 3.20
C ILE A 45 12.62 -1.69 2.05
N ILE A 46 11.73 -0.69 2.06
CA ILE A 46 10.65 -0.51 1.10
C ILE A 46 10.35 0.98 0.96
N SER A 47 10.22 1.49 -0.27
CA SER A 47 9.85 2.89 -0.50
C SER A 47 9.20 3.11 -1.85
N TRP A 48 8.57 4.26 -2.01
CA TRP A 48 8.16 4.74 -3.33
C TRP A 48 9.36 4.77 -4.29
N SER A 49 9.11 4.37 -5.54
CA SER A 49 10.10 4.50 -6.60
C SER A 49 10.46 5.98 -6.80
N LYS A 50 11.74 6.25 -7.05
CA LYS A 50 12.22 7.61 -7.37
C LYS A 50 12.08 7.95 -8.86
N SER A 51 11.56 7.01 -9.65
CA SER A 51 11.28 7.20 -11.07
C SER A 51 10.15 8.22 -11.28
N SER A 52 10.03 8.79 -12.48
CA SER A 52 9.01 9.81 -12.83
C SER A 52 7.55 9.34 -12.68
N ASN A 53 7.32 8.05 -12.45
CA ASN A 53 5.99 7.49 -12.28
C ASN A 53 5.78 7.19 -10.79
N ASP A 54 4.95 8.00 -10.13
CA ASP A 54 4.63 7.86 -8.70
C ASP A 54 3.81 6.61 -8.36
N ASN A 55 3.56 5.71 -9.33
CA ASN A 55 2.66 4.55 -9.23
C ASN A 55 3.37 3.21 -9.00
N SER A 56 4.60 3.27 -8.48
CA SER A 56 5.38 2.09 -8.16
C SER A 56 6.15 2.26 -6.85
N PHE A 57 6.43 1.13 -6.22
CA PHE A 57 7.28 1.06 -5.04
C PHE A 57 8.34 -0.03 -5.21
N VAL A 58 9.44 0.10 -4.47
CA VAL A 58 10.57 -0.83 -4.52
C VAL A 58 10.75 -1.45 -3.16
N VAL A 59 10.96 -2.77 -3.14
CA VAL A 59 11.49 -3.51 -1.99
C VAL A 59 12.98 -3.69 -2.20
N TRP A 60 13.77 -3.05 -1.35
CA TRP A 60 15.24 -3.03 -1.39
C TRP A 60 15.87 -4.20 -0.65
N ASP A 61 15.22 -4.68 0.42
CA ASP A 61 15.73 -5.78 1.24
C ASP A 61 14.59 -6.73 1.63
N LEU A 62 14.43 -7.81 0.85
CA LEU A 62 13.42 -8.83 1.10
C LEU A 62 13.57 -9.51 2.48
N LYS A 63 14.80 -9.65 2.99
CA LYS A 63 15.04 -10.31 4.28
C LYS A 63 14.57 -9.42 5.43
N LYS A 64 14.88 -8.13 5.39
CA LYS A 64 14.37 -7.16 6.37
C LYS A 64 12.87 -6.95 6.25
N LEU A 65 12.30 -6.96 5.04
CA LEU A 65 10.85 -6.93 4.86
C LEU A 65 10.19 -8.08 5.64
N GLN A 66 10.70 -9.31 5.48
CA GLN A 66 10.17 -10.49 6.19
C GLN A 66 10.29 -10.40 7.71
N ARG A 67 11.43 -9.91 8.21
CA ARG A 67 11.73 -9.93 9.65
C ARG A 67 11.11 -8.74 10.39
N ASP A 68 11.14 -7.56 9.78
CA ASP A 68 10.96 -6.30 10.50
C ASP A 68 9.59 -5.66 10.23
N ILE A 69 8.99 -5.94 9.07
CA ILE A 69 7.72 -5.34 8.60
C ILE A 69 6.56 -6.35 8.65
N LEU A 70 6.67 -7.47 7.93
CA LEU A 70 5.55 -8.42 7.77
C LEU A 70 4.94 -8.93 9.09
N PRO A 71 5.70 -9.21 10.16
CA PRO A 71 5.12 -9.68 11.43
C PRO A 71 4.22 -8.64 12.11
N LYS A 72 4.35 -7.36 11.74
CA LYS A 72 3.58 -6.24 12.31
C LYS A 72 2.41 -5.82 11.42
N SER A 73 2.33 -6.33 10.18
CA SER A 73 1.26 -6.03 9.23
C SER A 73 0.32 -7.22 9.10
N SER A 74 -0.94 -7.05 9.48
CA SER A 74 -1.94 -8.11 9.33
C SER A 74 -2.47 -8.24 7.89
N GLY A 75 -2.46 -7.16 7.13
CA GLY A 75 -3.02 -7.08 5.78
C GLY A 75 -2.06 -7.46 4.66
N LEU A 76 -0.76 -7.61 4.94
CA LEU A 76 0.26 -7.95 3.94
C LEU A 76 0.73 -9.42 4.01
N GLY A 77 0.09 -10.23 4.86
CA GLY A 77 0.57 -11.56 5.21
C GLY A 77 1.73 -11.53 6.22
N ARG A 78 2.15 -12.71 6.67
CA ARG A 78 3.20 -12.91 7.69
C ARG A 78 4.51 -13.45 7.10
N SER A 79 4.51 -13.79 5.82
CA SER A 79 5.67 -14.32 5.10
C SER A 79 5.85 -13.65 3.74
N LEU A 80 7.07 -13.67 3.19
CA LEU A 80 7.32 -13.14 1.85
C LEU A 80 6.44 -13.79 0.79
N LYS A 81 6.18 -15.09 0.92
CA LYS A 81 5.33 -15.84 -0.02
C LYS A 81 3.90 -15.30 -0.03
N GLU A 82 3.34 -15.06 1.16
CA GLU A 82 2.00 -14.48 1.30
C GLU A 82 1.98 -13.05 0.78
N PHE A 83 2.97 -12.22 1.13
CA PHE A 83 3.09 -10.86 0.62
C PHE A 83 3.10 -10.78 -0.90
N LEU A 84 3.92 -11.61 -1.56
CA LEU A 84 3.97 -11.67 -3.02
C LEU A 84 2.66 -12.20 -3.63
N ALA A 85 1.97 -13.11 -2.94
CA ALA A 85 0.67 -13.60 -3.36
C ALA A 85 -0.41 -12.51 -3.25
N GLU A 86 -0.42 -11.74 -2.16
CA GLU A 86 -1.33 -10.61 -1.96
C GLU A 86 -1.12 -9.56 -3.06
N LEU A 87 0.13 -9.19 -3.35
CA LEU A 87 0.45 -8.26 -4.44
C LEU A 87 -0.09 -8.76 -5.79
N ARG A 88 0.13 -10.03 -6.13
CA ARG A 88 -0.37 -10.62 -7.37
C ARG A 88 -1.89 -10.66 -7.42
N ASN A 89 -2.55 -11.03 -6.33
CA ASN A 89 -4.02 -11.09 -6.24
C ASN A 89 -4.65 -9.70 -6.37
N HIS A 90 -3.93 -8.66 -5.95
CA HIS A 90 -4.31 -7.26 -6.08
C HIS A 90 -3.77 -6.59 -7.36
N GLY A 91 -3.31 -7.38 -8.35
CA GLY A 91 -2.99 -6.87 -9.69
C GLY A 91 -1.64 -6.16 -9.83
N PHE A 92 -0.76 -6.19 -8.84
CA PHE A 92 0.58 -5.60 -8.96
C PHE A 92 1.44 -6.40 -9.93
N LYS A 93 2.17 -5.68 -10.78
CA LYS A 93 3.17 -6.24 -11.69
C LYS A 93 4.55 -6.13 -11.06
N THR A 94 5.32 -7.21 -11.10
CA THR A 94 6.69 -7.27 -10.55
C THR A 94 7.73 -7.02 -11.63
N VAL A 95 8.72 -6.18 -11.32
CA VAL A 95 9.89 -5.88 -12.16
C VAL A 95 11.15 -6.13 -11.34
N VAL A 96 12.07 -6.95 -11.84
CA VAL A 96 13.36 -7.20 -11.19
C VAL A 96 14.31 -6.06 -11.54
N LYS A 97 14.85 -5.36 -10.54
CA LYS A 97 15.80 -4.24 -10.72
C LYS A 97 17.25 -4.64 -10.49
N GLY A 98 17.48 -5.57 -9.56
CA GLY A 98 18.81 -6.01 -9.17
C GLY A 98 18.74 -7.20 -8.20
N PRO A 99 19.90 -7.68 -7.71
CA PRO A 99 19.96 -8.80 -6.78
C PRO A 99 19.24 -8.48 -5.47
N GLY A 100 18.03 -9.03 -5.28
CA GLY A 100 17.22 -8.81 -4.08
C GLY A 100 16.33 -7.56 -4.12
N GLU A 101 16.35 -6.80 -5.22
CA GLU A 101 15.53 -5.61 -5.42
C GLU A 101 14.38 -5.88 -6.38
N LEU A 102 13.15 -5.65 -5.89
CA LEU A 102 11.92 -5.84 -6.66
C LEU A 102 11.12 -4.55 -6.70
N GLU A 103 10.78 -4.08 -7.89
CA GLU A 103 9.82 -3.01 -8.09
C GLU A 103 8.43 -3.60 -8.37
N PHE A 104 7.40 -3.00 -7.79
CA PHE A 104 6.01 -3.37 -7.97
C PHE A 104 5.23 -2.16 -8.50
N VAL A 105 4.51 -2.36 -9.60
CA VAL A 105 3.80 -1.30 -10.33
C VAL A 105 2.31 -1.60 -10.34
N HIS A 106 1.49 -0.59 -10.04
CA HIS A 106 0.04 -0.69 -10.18
C HIS A 106 -0.55 0.69 -10.51
N GLU A 107 -1.37 0.78 -11.57
CA GLU A 107 -1.88 2.05 -12.10
C GLU A 107 -2.68 2.86 -11.07
N ASP A 108 -3.50 2.16 -10.29
CA ASP A 108 -4.29 2.76 -9.21
C ASP A 108 -3.55 2.79 -7.86
N PHE A 109 -2.23 2.51 -7.78
CA PHE A 109 -1.48 2.62 -6.52
C PHE A 109 -0.31 3.60 -6.68
N ALA A 110 -0.52 4.85 -6.28
CA ALA A 110 0.45 5.93 -6.43
C ALA A 110 0.49 6.84 -5.21
N ARG A 111 1.63 7.50 -5.07
CA ARG A 111 1.89 8.45 -3.99
C ARG A 111 0.92 9.65 -4.07
N GLY A 112 0.28 9.99 -2.94
CA GLY A 112 -0.60 11.17 -2.83
C GLY A 112 -2.11 10.86 -2.81
N LEU A 113 -2.93 11.61 -3.56
CA LEU A 113 -4.42 11.65 -3.47
C LEU A 113 -5.12 10.32 -3.82
N LEU A 114 -4.36 9.27 -4.11
CA LEU A 114 -4.84 8.05 -4.73
C LEU A 114 -5.68 7.16 -3.82
N THR A 115 -5.46 7.21 -2.51
CA THR A 115 -6.27 6.47 -1.53
C THR A 115 -7.75 6.86 -1.59
N LYS A 116 -8.10 8.13 -1.89
CA LYS A 116 -9.51 8.54 -2.07
C LYS A 116 -10.13 7.99 -3.36
N LYS A 117 -9.39 7.93 -4.47
CA LYS A 117 -9.90 7.38 -5.75
C LYS A 117 -10.04 5.87 -5.68
N MET A 118 -9.07 5.17 -5.09
CA MET A 118 -9.15 3.73 -4.86
C MET A 118 -10.32 3.38 -3.94
N MET A 119 -10.48 4.11 -2.81
CA MET A 119 -11.61 3.91 -1.90
C MET A 119 -12.95 4.25 -2.58
N ALA A 120 -13.01 5.30 -3.41
CA ALA A 120 -14.21 5.67 -4.16
C ALA A 120 -14.57 4.61 -5.21
N LYS A 121 -13.59 4.13 -6.00
CA LYS A 121 -13.78 3.07 -7.00
C LYS A 121 -14.26 1.77 -6.36
N ALA A 122 -13.59 1.32 -5.29
CA ALA A 122 -13.98 0.12 -4.54
C ALA A 122 -15.37 0.23 -3.90
N LEU A 123 -15.82 1.43 -3.54
CA LEU A 123 -17.18 1.68 -3.05
C LEU A 123 -18.21 1.67 -4.18
N SER A 124 -17.91 2.31 -5.32
CA SER A 124 -18.79 2.36 -6.50
C SER A 124 -19.07 0.97 -7.07
N GLU A 125 -18.06 0.11 -7.19
CA GLU A 125 -18.20 -1.27 -7.69
C GLU A 125 -19.04 -2.19 -6.78
N ARG A 126 -19.34 -1.74 -5.55
CA ARG A 126 -20.19 -2.46 -4.59
C ARG A 126 -21.61 -1.91 -4.52
N ILE A 127 -21.86 -0.68 -4.97
CA ILE A 127 -23.20 -0.09 -5.07
C ILE A 127 -23.94 -0.61 -6.31
N GLU A 128 -23.21 -1.03 -7.35
CA GLU A 128 -23.78 -1.60 -8.58
C GLU A 128 -23.99 -3.13 -8.55
N ARG A 129 -23.82 -3.79 -7.39
CA ARG A 129 -24.20 -5.21 -7.16
C ARG A 129 -25.35 -5.31 -6.17
#